data_AF-A0A7C4R5D0-F1
#
_entry.id   AF-A0A7C4R5D0-F1
#
_cell.length_a   1.000
_cell.length_b   1.000
_cell.length_c   1.000
_cell.angle_alpha   90.00
_cell.angle_beta   90.00
_cell.angle_gamma   90.00
#
_symmetry.space_group_name_H-M   'P 1'
#
loop_
_entity.id
_entity.type
_entity.pdbx_description
1 polymer ?
#
loop_
_entity_poly.entity_id
_entity_poly.type
_entity_poly.pdbx_seq_one_letter_code
_entity_poly.pdbx_strand_id
1 'polypeptide(L)'
;MSLKEYSGFHIFWGDMHTNVHGEDLFFPPLTIDRLKMIMDAAQEHLDFFAIAYYPFEWYSKDGLIIESCGHREKFESEWNLVREVIKKANKPGKFVTFLGYEWHGDRRRYGDHNVYYFDDGPLDYSRTIEELYANIRKNNGIAIPHHTGYQVGERGKDWNYFDEELSPVAEIYSSHGSSEGVSAPRFLDSNINMGPGTSGGTIIDGLNRGYKFGIIASGDNHRDFPGVWGNGLVAVFAKELTKEAIWDAIKKRRVYGVTGDRIQLYFSINGHIMGEAFSSRNKADINVEVTGSDVIDAIQIIKNGKVIYTYFNYEKKFEPKEDLIKVKIRLQCGWGPTSFYGFKNLRLKELSGSFKVSEGEIISVEPCYTYFGQKVKFVSPNEYNFKFKIQPRTPLDPLTTQHHRTNLQGAIFEIKAHPESSITIQVNAKTLEFSLKDAIERERLIALTDEAKLVIQDNFGLRPEEIENPDIFWHNAWKIRVSKAVPFERYHAKVNYIDDENQEGESYYYVRVIQSNGQMAWSSPIWIKNLI
;
A
#
# COMPACT_ATOMS: atom_id res chain seq x y z
N MET A 1 -17.11 12.20 -12.23
CA MET A 1 -18.20 11.49 -11.54
C MET A 1 -17.95 10.02 -11.74
N SER A 2 -17.89 9.29 -10.62
CA SER A 2 -17.83 7.83 -10.55
C SER A 2 -19.11 7.18 -11.09
N LEU A 3 -19.08 5.86 -11.25
CA LEU A 3 -20.26 5.02 -11.52
C LEU A 3 -21.40 5.35 -10.54
N LYS A 4 -22.63 5.47 -11.06
CA LYS A 4 -23.82 5.90 -10.30
C LYS A 4 -24.13 4.99 -9.10
N GLU A 5 -23.75 3.71 -9.20
CA GLU A 5 -23.91 2.67 -8.18
C GLU A 5 -23.14 3.00 -6.90
N TYR A 6 -22.09 3.84 -7.00
CA TYR A 6 -21.28 4.29 -5.87
C TYR A 6 -21.76 5.62 -5.28
N SER A 7 -22.92 6.13 -5.70
CA SER A 7 -23.47 7.37 -5.16
C SER A 7 -23.66 7.30 -3.64
N GLY A 8 -23.12 8.29 -2.94
CA GLY A 8 -23.14 8.36 -1.47
C GLY A 8 -22.03 7.57 -0.75
N PHE A 9 -21.14 6.89 -1.50
CA PHE A 9 -19.92 6.32 -0.94
C PHE A 9 -18.70 7.22 -1.18
N HIS A 10 -17.78 7.18 -0.23
CA HIS A 10 -16.45 7.77 -0.30
C HIS A 10 -15.40 6.67 -0.18
N ILE A 11 -14.24 6.89 -0.80
CA ILE A 11 -13.07 6.02 -0.64
C ILE A 11 -12.27 6.52 0.56
N PHE A 12 -12.03 5.64 1.53
CA PHE A 12 -11.10 5.86 2.63
C PHE A 12 -9.91 4.92 2.51
N TRP A 13 -8.71 5.46 2.69
CA TRP A 13 -7.44 4.74 2.58
C TRP A 13 -6.92 4.35 3.95
N GLY A 14 -6.47 3.11 4.07
CA GLY A 14 -5.90 2.61 5.31
C GLY A 14 -4.82 1.56 5.11
N ASP A 15 -4.28 1.14 6.25
CA ASP A 15 -3.38 0.00 6.37
C ASP A 15 -3.90 -0.89 7.50
N MET A 16 -3.96 -2.19 7.21
CA MET A 16 -4.43 -3.22 8.13
C MET A 16 -3.38 -4.30 8.34
N HIS A 17 -2.09 -3.95 8.22
CA HIS A 17 -1.02 -4.88 8.50
C HIS A 17 0.30 -4.12 8.75
N THR A 18 0.39 -3.42 9.88
CA THR A 18 1.68 -2.90 10.36
C THR A 18 2.00 -3.53 11.70
N ASN A 19 3.05 -4.34 11.70
CA ASN A 19 3.54 -5.13 12.81
C ASN A 19 4.33 -4.25 13.79
N VAL A 20 3.81 -4.16 15.01
CA VAL A 20 4.39 -3.38 16.10
C VAL A 20 4.86 -4.32 17.21
N HIS A 21 6.16 -4.28 17.48
CA HIS A 21 6.86 -5.24 18.34
C HIS A 21 7.08 -4.71 19.75
N GLY A 22 7.05 -5.63 20.72
CA GLY A 22 7.54 -5.45 22.09
C GLY A 22 9.06 -5.40 22.19
N GLU A 23 9.59 -5.37 23.42
CA GLU A 23 11.05 -5.50 23.64
C GLU A 23 11.53 -6.91 23.31
N ASP A 24 12.55 -7.01 22.44
CA ASP A 24 13.25 -8.27 22.15
C ASP A 24 14.66 -8.05 21.57
N LEU A 25 15.22 -9.07 20.90
CA LEU A 25 16.54 -9.03 20.27
C LEU A 25 16.71 -7.91 19.22
N PHE A 26 15.64 -7.53 18.52
CA PHE A 26 15.68 -6.58 17.40
C PHE A 26 14.92 -5.29 17.64
N PHE A 27 14.00 -5.28 18.61
CA PHE A 27 13.06 -4.19 18.82
C PHE A 27 13.17 -3.58 20.23
N PRO A 28 13.07 -2.24 20.33
CA PRO A 28 13.10 -1.55 21.62
C PRO A 28 11.79 -1.78 22.39
N PRO A 29 11.75 -1.45 23.69
CA PRO A 29 10.52 -1.49 24.47
C PRO A 29 9.33 -0.79 23.81
N LEU A 30 8.16 -1.41 23.92
CA LEU A 30 6.92 -0.78 23.50
C LEU A 30 6.49 0.24 24.56
N THR A 31 6.38 1.50 24.16
CA THR A 31 5.99 2.60 25.04
C THR A 31 4.80 3.35 24.47
N ILE A 32 4.07 4.05 25.34
CA ILE A 32 2.97 4.94 24.92
C ILE A 32 3.46 5.98 23.91
N ASP A 33 4.65 6.55 24.08
CA ASP A 33 5.17 7.58 23.18
C ASP A 33 5.58 7.01 21.81
N ARG A 34 6.13 5.79 21.78
CA ARG A 34 6.37 5.06 20.52
C ARG A 34 5.05 4.79 19.79
N LEU A 35 4.03 4.29 20.49
CA LEU A 35 2.71 4.05 19.91
C LEU A 35 2.04 5.35 19.42
N LYS A 36 2.15 6.46 20.16
CA LYS A 36 1.64 7.77 19.71
C LYS A 36 2.33 8.25 18.44
N MET A 37 3.66 8.11 18.35
CA MET A 37 4.40 8.47 17.15
C MET A 37 3.91 7.68 15.92
N ILE A 38 3.57 6.40 16.09
CA ILE A 38 2.98 5.55 15.06
C ILE A 38 1.61 6.08 14.64
N MET A 39 0.73 6.36 15.61
CA MET A 39 -0.61 6.91 15.34
C MET A 39 -0.55 8.27 14.63
N ASP A 40 0.34 9.15 15.06
CA ASP A 40 0.52 10.47 14.46
C ASP A 40 1.00 10.34 13.00
N ALA A 41 1.94 9.43 12.74
CA ALA A 41 2.40 9.15 11.37
C ALA A 41 1.28 8.57 10.49
N ALA A 42 0.48 7.63 11.00
CA ALA A 42 -0.68 7.12 10.29
C ALA A 42 -1.66 8.26 9.96
N GLN A 43 -2.07 9.06 10.95
CA GLN A 43 -3.02 10.15 10.77
C GLN A 43 -2.54 11.22 9.76
N GLU A 44 -1.23 11.40 9.57
CA GLU A 44 -0.70 12.35 8.58
C GLU A 44 -1.03 11.97 7.13
N HIS A 45 -1.34 10.70 6.85
CA HIS A 45 -1.54 10.22 5.48
C HIS A 45 -2.55 9.08 5.31
N LEU A 46 -3.18 8.55 6.34
CA LEU A 46 -4.21 7.51 6.24
C LEU A 46 -5.52 8.03 6.85
N ASP A 47 -6.65 7.58 6.32
CA ASP A 47 -7.98 7.85 6.88
C ASP A 47 -8.28 6.91 8.05
N PHE A 48 -7.79 5.67 7.99
CA PHE A 48 -7.91 4.71 9.08
C PHE A 48 -6.69 3.80 9.20
N PHE A 49 -6.49 3.24 10.40
CA PHE A 49 -5.39 2.32 10.68
C PHE A 49 -5.82 1.18 11.60
N ALA A 50 -5.55 -0.06 11.20
CA ALA A 50 -5.70 -1.22 12.06
C ALA A 50 -4.32 -1.74 12.45
N ILE A 51 -3.92 -1.50 13.70
CA ILE A 51 -2.60 -1.93 14.20
C ILE A 51 -2.54 -3.44 14.27
N ALA A 52 -1.44 -4.05 13.85
CA ALA A 52 -1.13 -5.44 14.14
C ALA A 52 -0.08 -5.45 15.25
N TYR A 53 -0.49 -5.52 16.51
CA TYR A 53 0.47 -5.85 17.57
C TYR A 53 1.08 -7.22 17.27
N TYR A 54 2.40 -7.36 17.41
CA TYR A 54 3.12 -8.58 17.11
C TYR A 54 3.49 -9.32 18.41
N PRO A 55 2.62 -10.21 18.93
CA PRO A 55 2.82 -10.94 20.19
C PRO A 55 3.82 -12.11 20.02
N PHE A 56 5.01 -11.79 19.52
CA PHE A 56 6.12 -12.70 19.33
C PHE A 56 7.38 -12.05 19.93
N GLU A 57 8.38 -12.86 20.26
CA GLU A 57 9.71 -12.38 20.59
C GLU A 57 10.75 -13.13 19.77
N TRP A 58 11.74 -12.38 19.30
CA TRP A 58 12.96 -12.94 18.75
C TRP A 58 13.98 -13.18 19.85
N TYR A 59 14.51 -14.39 19.94
CA TYR A 59 15.57 -14.74 20.89
C TYR A 59 16.66 -15.57 20.22
N SER A 60 17.85 -15.60 20.84
CA SER A 60 18.96 -16.43 20.39
C SER A 60 19.16 -17.63 21.31
N LYS A 61 19.35 -18.82 20.73
CA LYS A 61 19.76 -20.03 21.42
C LYS A 61 20.91 -20.68 20.66
N ASP A 62 22.08 -20.75 21.30
CA ASP A 62 23.31 -21.31 20.71
C ASP A 62 23.68 -20.69 19.36
N GLY A 63 23.40 -19.39 19.19
CA GLY A 63 23.64 -18.64 17.95
C GLY A 63 22.53 -18.74 16.90
N LEU A 64 21.53 -19.61 17.10
CA LEU A 64 20.33 -19.67 16.26
C LEU A 64 19.32 -18.61 16.71
N ILE A 65 18.84 -17.79 15.77
CA ILE A 65 17.76 -16.82 16.01
C ILE A 65 16.42 -17.54 15.80
N ILE A 66 15.52 -17.42 16.77
CA ILE A 66 14.23 -18.12 16.81
C ILE A 66 13.12 -17.11 17.14
N GLU A 67 12.04 -17.18 16.39
CA GLU A 67 10.77 -16.51 16.71
C GLU A 67 9.94 -17.39 17.64
N SER A 68 9.47 -16.83 18.75
CA SER A 68 8.62 -17.57 19.70
C SER A 68 7.22 -17.85 19.16
N CYS A 69 6.49 -18.77 19.79
CA CYS A 69 5.04 -18.86 19.66
C CYS A 69 4.40 -19.10 21.03
N GLY A 70 3.13 -18.71 21.18
CA GLY A 70 2.35 -18.94 22.41
C GLY A 70 2.43 -17.80 23.41
N HIS A 71 1.75 -17.99 24.55
CA HIS A 71 1.59 -16.96 25.57
C HIS A 71 2.89 -16.62 26.32
N ARG A 72 3.04 -15.33 26.66
CA ARG A 72 4.07 -14.79 27.57
C ARG A 72 3.48 -13.66 28.41
N GLU A 73 3.92 -13.57 29.67
CA GLU A 73 3.39 -12.58 30.62
C GLU A 73 3.53 -11.13 30.10
N LYS A 74 4.65 -10.80 29.45
CA LYS A 74 4.88 -9.45 28.92
C LYS A 74 3.86 -9.03 27.86
N PHE A 75 3.33 -9.96 27.07
CA PHE A 75 2.42 -9.66 25.98
C PHE A 75 1.10 -9.06 26.46
N GLU A 76 0.62 -9.46 27.64
CA GLU A 76 -0.57 -8.85 28.24
C GLU A 76 -0.34 -7.39 28.63
N SER A 77 0.83 -7.08 29.19
CA SER A 77 1.18 -5.71 29.57
C SER A 77 1.30 -4.81 28.34
N GLU A 78 1.94 -5.30 27.27
CA GLU A 78 2.10 -4.61 26.00
C GLU A 78 0.76 -4.44 25.27
N TRP A 79 -0.10 -5.47 25.28
CA TRP A 79 -1.45 -5.42 24.73
C TRP A 79 -2.30 -4.32 25.38
N ASN A 80 -2.21 -4.15 26.70
CA ASN A 80 -2.92 -3.09 27.40
C ASN A 80 -2.45 -1.68 26.98
N LEU A 81 -1.16 -1.49 26.67
CA LEU A 81 -0.66 -0.23 26.11
C LEU A 81 -1.25 0.04 24.72
N VAL A 82 -1.27 -0.98 23.85
CA VAL A 82 -1.86 -0.89 22.51
C VAL A 82 -3.34 -0.52 22.59
N ARG A 83 -4.11 -1.22 23.44
CA ARG A 83 -5.54 -0.94 23.69
C ARG A 83 -5.78 0.51 24.09
N GLU A 84 -5.00 1.02 25.04
CA GLU A 84 -5.13 2.40 25.51
C GLU A 84 -4.90 3.41 24.39
N VAL A 85 -3.82 3.25 23.63
CA VAL A 85 -3.43 4.22 22.60
C VAL A 85 -4.39 4.16 21.40
N ILE A 86 -4.78 2.97 20.94
CA ILE A 86 -5.71 2.81 19.82
C ILE A 86 -7.05 3.45 20.13
N LYS A 87 -7.59 3.21 21.33
CA LYS A 87 -8.86 3.80 21.76
C LYS A 87 -8.80 5.33 21.80
N LYS A 88 -7.68 5.91 22.26
CA LYS A 88 -7.48 7.36 22.35
C LYS A 88 -7.23 8.02 20.98
N ALA A 89 -6.64 7.29 20.03
CA ALA A 89 -6.32 7.81 18.71
C ALA A 89 -7.54 7.93 17.78
N ASN A 90 -8.59 7.13 18.01
CA ASN A 90 -9.82 7.16 17.22
C ASN A 90 -10.53 8.52 17.29
N LYS A 91 -10.66 9.19 16.15
CA LYS A 91 -11.31 10.49 15.97
C LYS A 91 -12.27 10.40 14.77
N PRO A 92 -13.53 10.00 14.97
CA PRO A 92 -14.52 9.93 13.90
C PRO A 92 -14.57 11.22 13.07
N GLY A 93 -14.66 11.06 11.75
CA GLY A 93 -14.60 12.14 10.77
C GLY A 93 -13.19 12.64 10.44
N LYS A 94 -12.14 12.12 11.10
CA LYS A 94 -10.74 12.54 10.88
C LYS A 94 -9.75 11.38 10.76
N PHE A 95 -9.83 10.40 11.65
CA PHE A 95 -8.93 9.26 11.69
C PHE A 95 -9.56 8.12 12.49
N VAL A 96 -9.77 6.96 11.87
CA VAL A 96 -10.41 5.81 12.54
C VAL A 96 -9.36 4.76 12.89
N THR A 97 -9.47 4.12 14.05
CA THR A 97 -8.54 3.07 14.48
C THR A 97 -9.24 1.78 14.86
N PHE A 98 -8.57 0.66 14.59
CA PHE A 98 -8.99 -0.68 15.01
C PHE A 98 -7.89 -1.36 15.81
N LEU A 99 -8.31 -2.02 16.88
CA LEU A 99 -7.44 -2.81 17.75
C LEU A 99 -7.19 -4.16 17.09
N GLY A 100 -5.93 -4.58 17.00
CA GLY A 100 -5.59 -5.87 16.44
C GLY A 100 -4.19 -6.37 16.73
N TYR A 101 -3.96 -7.63 16.37
CA TYR A 101 -2.71 -8.34 16.54
C TYR A 101 -2.55 -9.41 15.46
N GLU A 102 -1.31 -9.81 15.18
CA GLU A 102 -1.03 -10.99 14.36
C GLU A 102 -1.11 -12.26 15.22
N TRP A 103 -1.94 -13.21 14.81
CA TRP A 103 -2.22 -14.41 15.57
C TRP A 103 -1.08 -15.42 15.50
N HIS A 104 -0.56 -15.79 16.67
CA HIS A 104 0.62 -16.65 16.83
C HIS A 104 0.27 -18.13 17.04
N GLY A 105 -0.90 -18.57 16.55
CA GLY A 105 -1.36 -19.95 16.63
C GLY A 105 -0.60 -20.93 15.73
N ASP A 106 -1.23 -22.04 15.33
CA ASP A 106 -0.61 -23.04 14.46
C ASP A 106 -0.61 -22.58 12.98
N ARG A 107 0.25 -21.61 12.69
CA ARG A 107 0.39 -21.00 11.36
C ARG A 107 0.87 -22.01 10.31
N ARG A 108 1.49 -23.12 10.76
CA ARG A 108 1.84 -24.27 9.92
C ARG A 108 0.62 -24.98 9.37
N ARG A 109 -0.40 -25.15 10.20
CA ARG A 109 -1.65 -25.80 9.82
C ARG A 109 -2.58 -24.87 9.06
N TYR A 110 -2.70 -23.62 9.50
CA TYR A 110 -3.80 -22.73 9.11
C TYR A 110 -3.38 -21.55 8.24
N GLY A 111 -2.08 -21.26 8.15
CA GLY A 111 -1.58 -19.99 7.62
C GLY A 111 -1.72 -18.85 8.63
N ASP A 112 -1.20 -17.70 8.26
CA ASP A 112 -1.16 -16.51 9.10
C ASP A 112 -2.44 -15.68 9.04
N HIS A 113 -2.81 -15.09 10.17
CA HIS A 113 -4.02 -14.28 10.30
C HIS A 113 -3.78 -13.06 11.18
N ASN A 114 -4.27 -11.90 10.74
CA ASN A 114 -4.41 -10.72 11.58
C ASN A 114 -5.81 -10.69 12.20
N VAL A 115 -5.88 -10.50 13.51
CA VAL A 115 -7.14 -10.40 14.24
C VAL A 115 -7.43 -8.94 14.54
N TYR A 116 -8.65 -8.51 14.24
CA TYR A 116 -9.14 -7.18 14.54
C TYR A 116 -10.45 -7.24 15.31
N TYR A 117 -10.64 -6.31 16.25
CA TYR A 117 -11.89 -6.12 16.96
C TYR A 117 -12.55 -4.82 16.54
N PHE A 118 -13.89 -4.82 16.49
CA PHE A 118 -14.64 -3.60 16.27
C PHE A 118 -14.32 -2.57 17.37
N ASP A 119 -14.46 -2.96 18.64
CA ASP A 119 -14.18 -2.09 19.79
C ASP A 119 -12.93 -2.53 20.55
N ASP A 120 -13.10 -3.51 21.42
CA ASP A 120 -12.10 -3.97 22.38
C ASP A 120 -12.16 -5.50 22.44
N GLY A 121 -11.05 -6.14 22.80
CA GLY A 121 -10.98 -7.59 22.82
C GLY A 121 -9.70 -8.12 23.45
N PRO A 122 -9.68 -9.43 23.79
CA PRO A 122 -8.52 -10.08 24.38
C PRO A 122 -7.44 -10.33 23.33
N LEU A 123 -6.19 -10.45 23.80
CA LEU A 123 -5.14 -11.11 23.04
C LEU A 123 -5.39 -12.62 23.12
N ASP A 124 -5.68 -13.25 21.98
CA ASP A 124 -6.06 -14.65 21.94
C ASP A 124 -4.84 -15.54 21.67
N TYR A 125 -4.62 -16.51 22.56
CA TYR A 125 -3.50 -17.46 22.49
C TYR A 125 -3.91 -18.85 22.02
N SER A 126 -5.13 -19.01 21.51
CA SER A 126 -5.61 -20.28 20.96
C SER A 126 -4.66 -20.79 19.88
N ARG A 127 -4.49 -22.11 19.84
CA ARG A 127 -3.59 -22.74 18.88
C ARG A 127 -4.32 -23.05 17.57
N THR A 128 -5.61 -23.34 17.64
CA THR A 128 -6.41 -23.75 16.48
C THR A 128 -7.27 -22.60 15.96
N ILE A 129 -7.49 -22.56 14.64
CA ILE A 129 -8.32 -21.50 14.04
C ILE A 129 -9.79 -21.62 14.46
N GLU A 130 -10.26 -22.82 14.77
CA GLU A 130 -11.62 -23.08 15.25
C GLU A 130 -11.87 -22.48 16.64
N GLU A 131 -10.90 -22.62 17.55
CA GLU A 131 -10.93 -21.97 18.86
C GLU A 131 -10.83 -20.45 18.72
N LEU A 132 -9.93 -19.96 17.86
CA LEU A 132 -9.83 -18.54 17.56
C LEU A 132 -11.18 -18.00 17.07
N TYR A 133 -11.78 -18.66 16.08
CA TYR A 133 -13.08 -18.30 15.53
C TYR A 133 -14.19 -18.32 16.58
N ALA A 134 -14.22 -19.31 17.48
CA ALA A 134 -15.16 -19.35 18.58
C ALA A 134 -14.99 -18.17 19.56
N ASN A 135 -13.76 -17.72 19.80
CA ASN A 135 -13.45 -16.63 20.72
C ASN A 135 -13.69 -15.25 20.10
N ILE A 136 -13.24 -15.00 18.86
CA ILE A 136 -13.44 -13.69 18.22
C ILE A 136 -14.92 -13.44 17.89
N ARG A 137 -15.72 -14.50 17.63
CA ARG A 137 -17.18 -14.38 17.47
C ARG A 137 -17.85 -13.79 18.71
N LYS A 138 -17.37 -14.12 19.91
CA LYS A 138 -17.88 -13.58 21.19
C LYS A 138 -17.49 -12.12 21.42
N ASN A 139 -16.42 -11.66 20.77
CA ASN A 139 -15.81 -10.35 20.98
C ASN A 139 -15.99 -9.40 19.78
N ASN A 140 -16.89 -9.72 18.84
CA ASN A 140 -17.13 -8.93 17.62
C ASN A 140 -15.84 -8.65 16.84
N GLY A 141 -15.05 -9.71 16.60
CA GLY A 141 -13.80 -9.65 15.85
C GLY A 141 -13.88 -10.31 14.47
N ILE A 142 -12.85 -10.06 13.68
CA ILE A 142 -12.54 -10.72 12.41
C ILE A 142 -11.10 -11.22 12.44
N ALA A 143 -10.81 -12.28 11.68
CA ALA A 143 -9.47 -12.80 11.46
C ALA A 143 -9.20 -12.84 9.95
N ILE A 144 -8.23 -12.07 9.49
CA ILE A 144 -7.94 -11.85 8.07
C ILE A 144 -6.71 -12.69 7.69
N PRO A 145 -6.85 -13.70 6.81
CA PRO A 145 -5.68 -14.44 6.33
C PRO A 145 -4.79 -13.53 5.47
N HIS A 146 -3.48 -13.62 5.64
CA HIS A 146 -2.50 -12.80 4.91
C HIS A 146 -1.36 -13.59 4.27
N HIS A 147 -0.71 -12.96 3.27
CA HIS A 147 0.28 -13.56 2.36
C HIS A 147 0.01 -15.06 2.06
N THR A 148 -1.22 -15.34 1.64
CA THR A 148 -1.84 -16.67 1.66
C THR A 148 -1.19 -17.68 0.72
N GLY A 149 -0.47 -17.19 -0.30
CA GLY A 149 0.08 -17.97 -1.40
C GLY A 149 1.34 -18.78 -1.09
N TYR A 150 1.83 -18.82 0.16
CA TYR A 150 2.93 -19.71 0.53
C TYR A 150 2.53 -21.19 0.51
N GLN A 151 3.51 -22.08 0.76
CA GLN A 151 3.28 -23.52 0.84
C GLN A 151 2.27 -23.84 1.96
N VAL A 152 1.13 -24.45 1.58
CA VAL A 152 0.15 -25.00 2.52
C VAL A 152 0.81 -26.13 3.32
N GLY A 153 0.59 -26.13 4.64
CA GLY A 153 1.30 -27.00 5.57
C GLY A 153 2.61 -26.41 6.10
N GLU A 154 2.96 -25.19 5.67
CA GLU A 154 4.06 -24.40 6.25
C GLU A 154 3.59 -22.99 6.63
N ARG A 155 3.20 -22.16 5.66
CA ARG A 155 2.76 -20.76 5.90
C ARG A 155 1.60 -20.32 5.00
N GLY A 156 1.27 -21.14 4.00
CA GLY A 156 0.13 -20.90 3.12
C GLY A 156 -1.21 -21.13 3.81
N LYS A 157 -2.23 -20.41 3.37
CA LYS A 157 -3.59 -20.56 3.90
C LYS A 157 -4.14 -21.93 3.55
N ASP A 158 -4.50 -22.75 4.55
CA ASP A 158 -5.37 -23.90 4.31
C ASP A 158 -6.83 -23.43 4.24
N TRP A 159 -7.35 -23.38 3.01
CA TRP A 159 -8.73 -23.02 2.72
C TRP A 159 -9.77 -24.03 3.22
N ASN A 160 -9.40 -25.22 3.69
CA ASN A 160 -10.34 -26.12 4.37
C ASN A 160 -10.88 -25.55 5.69
N TYR A 161 -10.21 -24.53 6.25
CA TYR A 161 -10.60 -23.87 7.50
C TYR A 161 -10.84 -22.40 7.23
N PHE A 162 -12.04 -22.08 6.79
CA PHE A 162 -12.40 -20.72 6.43
C PHE A 162 -13.85 -20.45 6.83
N ASP A 163 -14.06 -19.30 7.46
CA ASP A 163 -15.37 -18.82 7.89
C ASP A 163 -15.60 -17.45 7.25
N GLU A 164 -16.53 -17.36 6.30
CA GLU A 164 -16.81 -16.11 5.56
C GLU A 164 -17.30 -14.97 6.45
N GLU A 165 -17.94 -15.29 7.58
CA GLU A 165 -18.42 -14.29 8.51
C GLU A 165 -17.24 -13.69 9.28
N LEU A 166 -16.33 -14.52 9.75
CA LEU A 166 -15.20 -14.11 10.58
C LEU A 166 -13.97 -13.70 9.78
N SER A 167 -13.85 -14.11 8.53
CA SER A 167 -12.79 -13.75 7.58
C SER A 167 -13.40 -13.10 6.34
N PRO A 168 -14.07 -11.93 6.47
CA PRO A 168 -14.79 -11.32 5.35
C PRO A 168 -13.86 -10.86 4.23
N VAL A 169 -12.57 -10.65 4.52
CA VAL A 169 -11.56 -10.20 3.56
C VAL A 169 -10.28 -11.03 3.69
N ALA A 170 -9.48 -11.06 2.63
CA ALA A 170 -8.17 -11.69 2.60
C ALA A 170 -7.13 -10.75 1.95
N GLU A 171 -5.90 -10.78 2.46
CA GLU A 171 -4.81 -9.97 1.92
C GLU A 171 -4.19 -10.64 0.68
N ILE A 172 -4.30 -9.98 -0.47
CA ILE A 172 -3.73 -10.43 -1.73
C ILE A 172 -2.29 -9.97 -1.93
N TYR A 173 -1.88 -8.87 -1.28
CA TYR A 173 -0.60 -8.24 -1.52
C TYR A 173 -0.05 -7.55 -0.27
N SER A 174 1.23 -7.76 -0.03
CA SER A 174 2.01 -7.05 0.99
C SER A 174 3.47 -6.86 0.57
N SER A 175 4.32 -6.44 1.52
CA SER A 175 5.78 -6.45 1.36
C SER A 175 6.33 -7.83 0.96
N HIS A 176 5.58 -8.93 1.11
CA HIS A 176 5.95 -10.28 0.67
C HIS A 176 5.78 -10.52 -0.83
N GLY A 177 4.86 -9.82 -1.48
CA GLY A 177 4.50 -10.00 -2.89
C GLY A 177 3.02 -10.27 -3.05
N SER A 178 2.60 -10.80 -4.21
CA SER A 178 1.18 -11.07 -4.46
C SER A 178 0.83 -12.54 -4.31
N SER A 179 -0.18 -12.82 -3.50
CA SER A 179 -0.83 -14.12 -3.30
C SER A 179 -2.00 -14.36 -4.27
N GLU A 180 -2.14 -13.55 -5.34
CA GLU A 180 -3.26 -13.67 -6.30
C GLU A 180 -3.38 -15.08 -6.88
N GLY A 181 -2.31 -15.59 -7.48
CA GLY A 181 -2.26 -16.92 -8.09
C GLY A 181 -0.91 -17.19 -8.74
N VAL A 182 -0.63 -18.46 -9.04
CA VAL A 182 0.68 -18.89 -9.58
C VAL A 182 0.99 -18.40 -11.00
N SER A 183 -0.04 -17.96 -11.74
CA SER A 183 0.10 -17.39 -13.08
C SER A 183 -0.21 -15.89 -13.11
N ALA A 184 -0.29 -15.24 -11.94
CA ALA A 184 -0.47 -13.80 -11.84
C ALA A 184 0.79 -13.06 -12.32
N PRO A 185 0.65 -11.83 -12.85
CA PRO A 185 1.77 -11.04 -13.37
C PRO A 185 2.75 -10.60 -12.26
N ARG A 186 2.32 -10.65 -11.00
CA ARG A 186 3.16 -10.42 -9.83
C ARG A 186 3.06 -11.63 -8.91
N PHE A 187 4.22 -12.08 -8.42
CA PHE A 187 4.32 -13.31 -7.65
C PHE A 187 4.72 -13.04 -6.19
N LEU A 188 4.59 -14.05 -5.33
CA LEU A 188 4.96 -14.02 -3.93
C LEU A 188 6.39 -14.57 -3.77
N ASP A 189 7.41 -13.79 -4.11
CA ASP A 189 8.80 -14.25 -4.19
C ASP A 189 9.81 -13.37 -3.47
N SER A 190 9.33 -12.35 -2.77
CA SER A 190 10.22 -11.30 -2.27
C SER A 190 10.76 -11.59 -0.86
N ASN A 191 10.07 -12.44 -0.09
CA ASN A 191 10.57 -12.89 1.21
C ASN A 191 11.46 -14.14 1.05
N ILE A 192 12.77 -13.95 1.22
CA ILE A 192 13.77 -15.00 1.06
C ILE A 192 13.68 -16.13 2.10
N ASN A 193 13.16 -15.85 3.30
CA ASN A 193 13.09 -16.81 4.40
C ASN A 193 11.90 -17.77 4.23
N MET A 194 10.78 -17.23 3.72
CA MET A 194 9.53 -17.97 3.55
C MET A 194 9.49 -18.78 2.26
N GLY A 195 10.42 -18.49 1.32
CA GLY A 195 10.50 -19.13 0.02
C GLY A 195 9.53 -18.52 -1.00
N PRO A 196 9.38 -19.13 -2.18
CA PRO A 196 8.43 -18.69 -3.19
C PRO A 196 6.99 -19.12 -2.84
N GLY A 197 6.03 -18.40 -3.39
CA GLY A 197 4.63 -18.82 -3.41
C GLY A 197 4.41 -20.10 -4.21
N THR A 198 3.26 -20.72 -4.03
CA THR A 198 2.84 -21.94 -4.72
C THR A 198 1.31 -22.05 -4.73
N SER A 199 0.79 -23.02 -5.49
CA SER A 199 -0.64 -23.32 -5.52
C SER A 199 -1.14 -23.93 -4.21
N GLY A 200 -2.44 -23.84 -3.98
CA GLY A 200 -3.14 -24.45 -2.85
C GLY A 200 -3.65 -23.43 -1.86
N GLY A 201 -2.85 -22.40 -1.54
CA GLY A 201 -3.20 -21.33 -0.59
C GLY A 201 -3.51 -19.97 -1.25
N THR A 202 -3.39 -19.85 -2.56
CA THR A 202 -3.58 -18.55 -3.25
C THR A 202 -5.02 -18.03 -3.12
N ILE A 203 -5.20 -16.74 -3.39
CA ILE A 203 -6.52 -16.11 -3.43
C ILE A 203 -7.41 -16.80 -4.49
N ILE A 204 -6.88 -17.08 -5.68
CA ILE A 204 -7.63 -17.80 -6.72
C ILE A 204 -8.04 -19.20 -6.25
N ASP A 205 -7.20 -19.92 -5.50
CA ASP A 205 -7.57 -21.23 -4.92
C ASP A 205 -8.75 -21.11 -3.96
N GLY A 206 -8.76 -20.07 -3.11
CA GLY A 206 -9.85 -19.78 -2.18
C GLY A 206 -11.15 -19.46 -2.92
N LEU A 207 -11.10 -18.59 -3.92
CA LEU A 207 -12.26 -18.21 -4.73
C LEU A 207 -12.82 -19.39 -5.54
N ASN A 208 -11.95 -20.23 -6.10
CA ASN A 208 -12.35 -21.43 -6.86
C ASN A 208 -13.02 -22.50 -6.00
N ARG A 209 -12.87 -22.45 -4.67
CA ARG A 209 -13.62 -23.31 -3.73
C ARG A 209 -15.03 -22.78 -3.44
N GLY A 210 -15.39 -21.62 -3.99
CA GLY A 210 -16.70 -20.99 -3.80
C GLY A 210 -16.78 -20.03 -2.61
N TYR A 211 -15.66 -19.77 -1.92
CA TYR A 211 -15.62 -18.85 -0.80
C TYR A 211 -15.81 -17.40 -1.25
N LYS A 212 -16.53 -16.63 -0.41
CA LYS A 212 -16.85 -15.22 -0.66
C LYS A 212 -16.13 -14.29 0.32
N PHE A 213 -15.02 -13.72 -0.13
CA PHE A 213 -14.24 -12.75 0.63
C PHE A 213 -13.80 -11.57 -0.23
N GLY A 214 -13.67 -10.40 0.39
CA GLY A 214 -13.15 -9.19 -0.24
C GLY A 214 -11.63 -9.23 -0.32
N ILE A 215 -11.07 -8.39 -1.19
CA ILE A 215 -9.63 -8.31 -1.41
C ILE A 215 -9.09 -7.04 -0.79
N ILE A 216 -8.07 -7.18 0.05
CA ILE A 216 -7.27 -6.07 0.58
C ILE A 216 -5.81 -6.24 0.22
N ALA A 217 -5.06 -5.15 0.27
CA ALA A 217 -3.61 -5.17 0.35
C ALA A 217 -3.22 -4.39 1.61
N SER A 218 -2.11 -4.73 2.24
CA SER A 218 -1.64 -4.06 3.45
C SER A 218 -0.12 -4.19 3.56
N GLY A 219 0.50 -3.46 4.48
CA GLY A 219 1.96 -3.29 4.45
C GLY A 219 2.77 -4.54 4.75
N ASP A 220 2.39 -5.27 5.80
CA ASP A 220 3.23 -6.20 6.53
C ASP A 220 4.60 -5.58 6.89
N ASN A 221 4.52 -4.40 7.53
CA ASN A 221 5.68 -3.58 7.88
C ASN A 221 6.13 -3.89 9.31
N HIS A 222 7.44 -4.07 9.53
CA HIS A 222 7.99 -4.38 10.86
C HIS A 222 8.76 -3.22 11.51
N ARG A 223 8.81 -2.02 10.90
CA ARG A 223 9.57 -0.86 11.41
C ARG A 223 8.67 0.31 11.81
N ASP A 224 7.54 0.00 12.44
CA ASP A 224 6.61 0.96 13.06
C ASP A 224 5.88 1.94 12.12
N PHE A 225 6.38 2.22 10.92
CA PHE A 225 5.75 3.19 10.01
C PHE A 225 4.55 2.57 9.27
N PRO A 226 3.32 3.05 9.48
CA PRO A 226 2.13 2.54 8.81
C PRO A 226 2.04 3.01 7.36
N GLY A 227 1.42 2.22 6.49
CA GLY A 227 1.10 2.65 5.12
C GLY A 227 2.32 2.90 4.24
N VAL A 228 3.42 2.14 4.43
CA VAL A 228 4.63 2.23 3.61
C VAL A 228 4.26 2.15 2.11
N TRP A 229 4.52 3.23 1.39
CA TRP A 229 4.24 3.30 -0.04
C TRP A 229 4.99 2.20 -0.80
N GLY A 230 4.23 1.43 -1.59
CA GLY A 230 4.73 0.28 -2.36
C GLY A 230 4.59 -1.08 -1.65
N ASN A 231 4.24 -1.10 -0.36
CA ASN A 231 4.04 -2.35 0.39
C ASN A 231 2.59 -2.81 0.43
N GLY A 232 1.61 -1.92 0.26
CA GLY A 232 0.21 -2.28 0.17
C GLY A 232 -0.68 -1.32 0.95
N LEU A 233 -1.83 -0.98 0.40
CA LEU A 233 -2.87 -0.20 1.07
C LEU A 233 -4.25 -0.79 0.75
N VAL A 234 -5.17 -0.59 1.68
CA VAL A 234 -6.58 -0.92 1.49
C VAL A 234 -7.38 0.34 1.23
N ALA A 235 -8.32 0.23 0.31
CA ALA A 235 -9.36 1.23 0.07
C ALA A 235 -10.71 0.66 0.49
N VAL A 236 -11.51 1.47 1.19
CA VAL A 236 -12.82 1.08 1.72
C VAL A 236 -13.88 2.05 1.20
N PHE A 237 -14.97 1.50 0.66
CA PHE A 237 -16.14 2.29 0.30
C PHE A 237 -17.12 2.38 1.47
N ALA A 238 -17.15 3.54 2.12
CA ALA A 238 -18.05 3.84 3.23
C ALA A 238 -18.75 5.19 3.06
N LYS A 239 -19.88 5.38 3.73
CA LYS A 239 -20.67 6.63 3.64
C LYS A 239 -20.06 7.78 4.43
N GLU A 240 -19.26 7.46 5.43
CA GLU A 240 -18.65 8.41 6.35
C GLU A 240 -17.39 7.78 6.97
N LEU A 241 -16.50 8.61 7.50
CA LEU A 241 -15.28 8.17 8.18
C LEU A 241 -15.57 7.88 9.66
N THR A 242 -16.32 6.81 9.92
CA THR A 242 -16.64 6.32 11.27
C THR A 242 -16.25 4.86 11.42
N LYS A 243 -16.05 4.43 12.66
CA LYS A 243 -15.67 3.05 12.95
C LYS A 243 -16.74 2.08 12.45
N GLU A 244 -18.00 2.42 12.68
CA GLU A 244 -19.19 1.70 12.25
C GLU A 244 -19.24 1.56 10.73
N ALA A 245 -19.05 2.66 10.00
CA ALA A 245 -19.15 2.66 8.55
C ALA A 245 -17.99 1.93 7.87
N ILE A 246 -16.76 2.09 8.37
CA ILE A 246 -15.59 1.34 7.88
C ILE A 246 -15.74 -0.16 8.17
N TRP A 247 -16.15 -0.53 9.39
CA TRP A 247 -16.35 -1.93 9.76
C TRP A 247 -17.47 -2.60 8.95
N ASP A 248 -18.62 -1.93 8.77
CA ASP A 248 -19.71 -2.43 7.92
C ASP A 248 -19.25 -2.63 6.47
N ALA A 249 -18.44 -1.72 5.93
CA ALA A 249 -17.90 -1.86 4.59
C ALA A 249 -16.94 -3.05 4.46
N ILE A 250 -16.05 -3.27 5.44
CA ILE A 250 -15.17 -4.45 5.48
C ILE A 250 -15.99 -5.73 5.57
N LYS A 251 -16.96 -5.82 6.49
CA LYS A 251 -17.85 -6.99 6.65
C LYS A 251 -18.67 -7.27 5.38
N LYS A 252 -19.04 -6.23 4.63
CA LYS A 252 -19.75 -6.34 3.33
C LYS A 252 -18.80 -6.42 2.14
N ARG A 253 -17.49 -6.56 2.35
CA ARG A 253 -16.47 -6.73 1.30
C ARG A 253 -16.40 -5.56 0.30
N ARG A 254 -16.85 -4.37 0.71
CA ARG A 254 -16.78 -3.14 -0.11
C ARG A 254 -15.39 -2.51 -0.01
N VAL A 255 -14.39 -3.30 -0.36
CA VAL A 255 -12.97 -2.99 -0.22
C VAL A 255 -12.21 -3.35 -1.50
N TYR A 256 -11.03 -2.80 -1.67
CA TYR A 256 -10.08 -3.26 -2.68
C TYR A 256 -8.65 -2.99 -2.22
N GLY A 257 -7.69 -3.73 -2.78
CA GLY A 257 -6.27 -3.60 -2.46
C GLY A 257 -5.50 -2.85 -3.55
N VAL A 258 -4.53 -2.04 -3.15
CA VAL A 258 -3.54 -1.42 -4.05
C VAL A 258 -2.12 -1.68 -3.55
N THR A 259 -1.14 -1.70 -4.44
CA THR A 259 0.26 -1.93 -4.05
C THR A 259 0.90 -0.73 -3.34
N GLY A 260 0.40 0.48 -3.56
CA GLY A 260 0.97 1.69 -2.96
C GLY A 260 0.37 2.98 -3.50
N ASP A 261 0.31 3.12 -4.81
CA ASP A 261 -0.40 4.24 -5.45
C ASP A 261 -1.90 4.17 -5.16
N ARG A 262 -2.53 5.33 -4.90
CA ARG A 262 -3.97 5.46 -4.61
C ARG A 262 -4.82 5.37 -5.86
N ILE A 263 -4.71 4.25 -6.57
CA ILE A 263 -5.49 3.92 -7.76
C ILE A 263 -6.97 3.82 -7.36
N GLN A 264 -7.79 4.79 -7.77
CA GLN A 264 -9.22 4.73 -7.52
C GLN A 264 -9.87 3.75 -8.48
N LEU A 265 -10.49 2.69 -7.96
CA LEU A 265 -11.08 1.61 -8.74
C LEU A 265 -12.57 1.44 -8.40
N TYR A 266 -13.43 1.70 -9.39
CA TYR A 266 -14.87 1.46 -9.31
C TYR A 266 -15.22 0.29 -10.23
N PHE A 267 -15.99 -0.66 -9.74
CA PHE A 267 -16.35 -1.88 -10.48
C PHE A 267 -17.77 -2.30 -10.11
N SER A 268 -18.64 -2.38 -11.13
CA SER A 268 -20.00 -2.87 -10.97
C SER A 268 -20.37 -3.87 -12.06
N ILE A 269 -21.31 -4.76 -11.73
CA ILE A 269 -21.97 -5.63 -12.69
C ILE A 269 -23.48 -5.55 -12.48
N ASN A 270 -24.24 -5.26 -13.53
CA ASN A 270 -25.71 -5.22 -13.47
C ASN A 270 -26.27 -4.32 -12.33
N GLY A 271 -25.56 -3.24 -12.00
CA GLY A 271 -25.95 -2.32 -10.91
C GLY A 271 -25.46 -2.70 -9.51
N HIS A 272 -24.79 -3.85 -9.36
CA HIS A 272 -24.19 -4.31 -8.10
C HIS A 272 -22.71 -3.94 -8.02
N ILE A 273 -22.22 -3.54 -6.84
CA ILE A 273 -20.82 -3.12 -6.65
C ILE A 273 -19.94 -4.25 -6.09
N MET A 274 -18.61 -4.06 -6.15
CA MET A 274 -17.64 -5.01 -5.59
C MET A 274 -17.99 -5.45 -4.15
N GLY A 275 -17.87 -6.75 -3.88
CA GLY A 275 -18.20 -7.38 -2.60
C GLY A 275 -19.59 -8.04 -2.54
N GLU A 276 -20.48 -7.70 -3.46
CA GLU A 276 -21.85 -8.22 -3.52
C GLU A 276 -21.96 -9.57 -4.23
N ALA A 277 -22.95 -10.36 -3.81
CA ALA A 277 -23.35 -11.62 -4.44
C ALA A 277 -24.84 -11.56 -4.78
N PHE A 278 -25.22 -11.88 -6.02
CA PHE A 278 -26.60 -11.79 -6.48
C PHE A 278 -26.94 -12.86 -7.52
N SER A 279 -28.21 -12.99 -7.86
CA SER A 279 -28.70 -13.87 -8.93
C SER A 279 -29.22 -13.04 -10.10
N SER A 280 -29.00 -13.52 -11.32
CA SER A 280 -29.39 -12.80 -12.55
C SER A 280 -29.83 -13.76 -13.64
N ARG A 281 -30.81 -13.35 -14.46
CA ARG A 281 -31.12 -13.97 -15.77
C ARG A 281 -30.46 -13.22 -16.93
N ASN A 282 -29.98 -12.01 -16.67
CA ASN A 282 -29.34 -11.16 -17.65
C ASN A 282 -27.85 -11.48 -17.74
N LYS A 283 -27.28 -11.25 -18.92
CA LYS A 283 -25.83 -11.22 -19.15
C LYS A 283 -25.13 -10.29 -18.16
N ALA A 284 -23.85 -10.50 -17.91
CA ALA A 284 -23.08 -9.63 -17.03
C ALA A 284 -22.65 -8.35 -17.80
N ASP A 285 -23.33 -7.24 -17.53
CA ASP A 285 -22.94 -5.89 -17.97
C ASP A 285 -21.91 -5.32 -16.99
N ILE A 286 -20.64 -5.44 -17.35
CA ILE A 286 -19.49 -5.09 -16.52
C ILE A 286 -19.05 -3.66 -16.80
N ASN A 287 -18.99 -2.85 -15.74
CA ASN A 287 -18.58 -1.45 -15.79
C ASN A 287 -17.41 -1.21 -14.86
N VAL A 288 -16.32 -0.64 -15.39
CA VAL A 288 -15.11 -0.31 -14.64
C VAL A 288 -14.72 1.13 -14.91
N GLU A 289 -14.42 1.88 -13.85
CA GLU A 289 -13.81 3.21 -13.93
C GLU A 289 -12.56 3.26 -13.05
N VAL A 290 -11.45 3.73 -13.62
CA VAL A 290 -10.15 3.78 -12.96
C VAL A 290 -9.59 5.19 -13.04
N THR A 291 -9.09 5.71 -11.90
CA THR A 291 -8.22 6.89 -11.85
C THR A 291 -6.91 6.50 -11.16
N GLY A 292 -5.85 6.29 -11.93
CA GLY A 292 -4.52 5.95 -11.44
C GLY A 292 -3.71 7.14 -10.97
N SER A 293 -2.54 6.86 -10.41
CA SER A 293 -1.53 7.82 -9.95
C SER A 293 -0.37 8.00 -10.95
N ASP A 294 -0.49 7.33 -12.09
CA ASP A 294 0.47 7.19 -13.19
C ASP A 294 -0.30 6.63 -14.41
N VAL A 295 0.37 6.41 -15.54
CA VAL A 295 -0.24 5.82 -16.74
C VAL A 295 -0.87 4.47 -16.39
N ILE A 296 -2.15 4.29 -16.72
CA ILE A 296 -2.82 2.99 -16.68
C ILE A 296 -2.36 2.21 -17.91
N ASP A 297 -1.62 1.12 -17.75
CA ASP A 297 -1.20 0.27 -18.87
C ASP A 297 -2.29 -0.70 -19.27
N ALA A 298 -2.92 -1.35 -18.28
CA ALA A 298 -3.95 -2.34 -18.51
C ALA A 298 -5.03 -2.36 -17.42
N ILE A 299 -6.26 -2.67 -17.84
CA ILE A 299 -7.37 -3.04 -16.97
C ILE A 299 -7.87 -4.40 -17.42
N GLN A 300 -7.82 -5.38 -16.53
CA GLN A 300 -8.17 -6.77 -16.82
C GLN A 300 -9.44 -7.14 -16.04
N ILE A 301 -10.37 -7.79 -16.73
CA ILE A 301 -11.56 -8.40 -16.13
C ILE A 301 -11.30 -9.89 -16.04
N ILE A 302 -11.39 -10.43 -14.83
CA ILE A 302 -11.11 -11.83 -14.53
C ILE A 302 -12.40 -12.50 -14.09
N LYS A 303 -12.73 -13.64 -14.70
CA LYS A 303 -13.85 -14.52 -14.34
C LYS A 303 -13.32 -15.88 -13.98
N ASN A 304 -13.66 -16.40 -12.80
CA ASN A 304 -13.26 -17.74 -12.34
C ASN A 304 -11.74 -18.00 -12.52
N GLY A 305 -10.93 -17.00 -12.16
CA GLY A 305 -9.47 -17.05 -12.23
C GLY A 305 -8.86 -16.87 -13.63
N LYS A 306 -9.68 -16.63 -14.67
CA LYS A 306 -9.24 -16.43 -16.06
C LYS A 306 -9.51 -15.01 -16.53
N VAL A 307 -8.53 -14.37 -17.16
CA VAL A 307 -8.73 -13.07 -17.82
C VAL A 307 -9.64 -13.27 -19.03
N ILE A 308 -10.80 -12.63 -19.04
CA ILE A 308 -11.77 -12.70 -20.15
C ILE A 308 -11.74 -11.45 -21.04
N TYR A 309 -11.22 -10.34 -20.50
CA TYR A 309 -11.08 -9.09 -21.25
C TYR A 309 -9.89 -8.29 -20.72
N THR A 310 -9.19 -7.60 -21.63
CA THR A 310 -8.14 -6.65 -21.28
C THR A 310 -8.31 -5.36 -22.09
N TYR A 311 -8.46 -4.24 -21.39
CA TYR A 311 -8.27 -2.91 -21.95
C TYR A 311 -6.79 -2.54 -21.86
N PHE A 312 -6.24 -2.01 -22.94
CA PHE A 312 -4.88 -1.47 -23.00
C PHE A 312 -4.92 0.02 -23.31
N ASN A 313 -4.08 0.80 -22.63
CA ASN A 313 -3.88 2.21 -22.95
C ASN A 313 -2.66 2.37 -23.85
N TYR A 314 -2.88 2.37 -25.16
CA TYR A 314 -1.80 2.57 -26.12
C TYR A 314 -1.22 3.98 -26.05
N GLU A 315 0.10 4.07 -26.18
CA GLU A 315 0.77 5.36 -26.27
C GLU A 315 0.27 6.12 -27.50
N LYS A 316 -0.18 7.35 -27.25
CA LYS A 316 -0.60 8.29 -28.28
C LYS A 316 0.17 9.58 -28.06
N LYS A 317 0.50 10.26 -29.17
CA LYS A 317 1.04 11.61 -29.10
C LYS A 317 0.05 12.49 -28.34
N PHE A 318 0.55 13.21 -27.34
CA PHE A 318 -0.29 14.12 -26.57
C PHE A 318 -0.70 15.30 -27.45
N GLU A 319 -2.01 15.51 -27.56
CA GLU A 319 -2.59 16.65 -28.26
C GLU A 319 -3.63 17.30 -27.32
N PRO A 320 -3.34 18.48 -26.75
CA PRO A 320 -4.24 19.14 -25.82
C PRO A 320 -5.55 19.48 -26.53
N LYS A 321 -6.66 18.96 -26.01
CA LYS A 321 -8.02 19.25 -26.51
C LYS A 321 -8.65 20.50 -25.88
N GLU A 322 -8.07 20.95 -24.79
CA GLU A 322 -8.53 22.08 -23.98
C GLU A 322 -7.35 23.00 -23.68
N ASP A 323 -7.63 24.27 -23.42
CA ASP A 323 -6.61 25.26 -23.08
C ASP A 323 -5.93 24.95 -21.74
N LEU A 324 -6.71 24.44 -20.77
CA LEU A 324 -6.21 23.97 -19.48
C LEU A 324 -6.20 22.45 -19.48
N ILE A 325 -5.05 21.87 -19.21
CA ILE A 325 -4.88 20.41 -19.15
C ILE A 325 -4.66 19.97 -17.71
N LYS A 326 -5.13 18.78 -17.39
CA LYS A 326 -4.90 18.16 -16.09
C LYS A 326 -3.83 17.09 -16.20
N VAL A 327 -2.82 17.17 -15.35
CA VAL A 327 -1.71 16.21 -15.32
C VAL A 327 -1.34 15.82 -13.88
N LYS A 328 -0.66 14.69 -13.73
CA LYS A 328 0.04 14.30 -12.49
C LYS A 328 1.55 14.33 -12.69
N ILE A 329 2.28 14.93 -11.74
CA ILE A 329 3.75 14.96 -11.72
C ILE A 329 4.23 14.37 -10.41
N ARG A 330 5.09 13.35 -10.50
CA ARG A 330 5.65 12.69 -9.32
C ARG A 330 7.07 13.17 -9.00
N LEU A 331 7.27 13.59 -7.76
CA LEU A 331 8.59 13.76 -7.16
C LEU A 331 8.96 12.49 -6.40
N GLN A 332 10.15 11.95 -6.66
CA GLN A 332 10.70 10.81 -5.92
C GLN A 332 12.11 11.12 -5.45
N CYS A 333 12.42 10.73 -4.22
CA CYS A 333 13.72 10.86 -3.59
C CYS A 333 14.05 9.57 -2.85
N GLY A 334 15.33 9.35 -2.50
CA GLY A 334 15.80 8.08 -1.91
C GLY A 334 17.15 7.58 -2.45
N TRP A 335 17.78 8.34 -3.34
CA TRP A 335 19.15 8.13 -3.79
C TRP A 335 20.10 9.06 -3.04
N GLY A 336 21.29 8.56 -2.70
CA GLY A 336 22.28 9.30 -1.94
C GLY A 336 23.50 8.45 -1.57
N PRO A 337 24.36 8.98 -0.68
CA PRO A 337 25.52 8.28 -0.15
C PRO A 337 25.20 6.90 0.43
N THR A 338 26.17 5.99 0.31
CA THR A 338 26.07 4.62 0.83
C THR A 338 27.37 4.17 1.48
N SER A 339 27.26 3.31 2.49
CA SER A 339 28.40 2.69 3.17
C SER A 339 29.35 1.92 2.24
N PHE A 340 28.87 1.46 1.07
CA PHE A 340 29.69 0.82 0.05
C PHE A 340 30.88 1.68 -0.38
N TYR A 341 30.72 3.01 -0.43
CA TYR A 341 31.79 3.95 -0.77
C TYR A 341 32.63 4.39 0.45
N GLY A 342 32.56 3.67 1.57
CA GLY A 342 33.37 3.93 2.77
C GLY A 342 32.82 4.99 3.73
N PHE A 343 31.61 5.51 3.49
CA PHE A 343 30.98 6.45 4.43
C PHE A 343 30.61 5.74 5.73
N LYS A 344 31.23 6.13 6.85
CA LYS A 344 31.03 5.49 8.16
C LYS A 344 29.92 6.12 9.00
N ASN A 345 29.66 7.43 8.84
CA ASN A 345 28.75 8.20 9.67
C ASN A 345 27.61 8.81 8.85
N LEU A 346 26.88 7.98 8.10
CA LEU A 346 25.77 8.47 7.31
C LEU A 346 24.60 8.86 8.22
N ARG A 347 24.13 10.10 8.06
CA ARG A 347 22.96 10.62 8.77
C ARG A 347 21.78 10.75 7.82
N LEU A 348 20.58 10.66 8.39
CA LEU A 348 19.35 10.98 7.69
C LEU A 348 19.45 12.37 7.06
N LYS A 349 19.11 12.46 5.77
CA LYS A 349 19.08 13.72 5.03
C LYS A 349 17.68 14.28 5.03
N GLU A 350 17.56 15.53 5.41
CA GLU A 350 16.35 16.30 5.21
C GLU A 350 16.46 17.13 3.91
N LEU A 351 15.48 16.99 3.05
CA LEU A 351 15.30 17.77 1.83
C LEU A 351 14.07 18.64 2.00
N SER A 352 14.25 19.95 1.94
CA SER A 352 13.17 20.93 2.01
C SER A 352 13.07 21.67 0.69
N GLY A 353 11.83 21.89 0.24
CA GLY A 353 11.59 22.47 -1.06
C GLY A 353 10.16 22.95 -1.27
N SER A 354 9.91 23.48 -2.46
CA SER A 354 8.59 23.95 -2.89
C SER A 354 8.28 23.46 -4.30
N PHE A 355 7.01 23.18 -4.57
CA PHE A 355 6.46 22.91 -5.90
C PHE A 355 5.47 24.03 -6.25
N LYS A 356 5.70 24.72 -7.38
CA LYS A 356 4.93 25.89 -7.82
C LYS A 356 4.48 25.77 -9.26
N VAL A 357 3.31 26.33 -9.55
CA VAL A 357 2.81 26.54 -10.91
C VAL A 357 2.52 28.02 -11.11
N SER A 358 3.00 28.62 -12.21
CA SER A 358 2.88 30.07 -12.44
C SER A 358 1.42 30.51 -12.68
N GLU A 359 0.70 29.77 -13.50
CA GLU A 359 -0.70 29.99 -13.86
C GLU A 359 -1.44 28.66 -13.83
N GLY A 360 -2.48 28.55 -12.99
CA GLY A 360 -3.21 27.30 -12.77
C GLY A 360 -3.31 26.96 -11.29
N GLU A 361 -3.72 25.72 -11.00
CA GLU A 361 -3.94 25.23 -9.65
C GLU A 361 -3.37 23.82 -9.45
N ILE A 362 -2.91 23.55 -8.23
CA ILE A 362 -2.57 22.23 -7.72
C ILE A 362 -3.84 21.67 -7.07
N ILE A 363 -4.50 20.74 -7.76
CA ILE A 363 -5.79 20.17 -7.40
C ILE A 363 -5.66 19.26 -6.17
N SER A 364 -4.64 18.41 -6.17
CA SER A 364 -4.43 17.43 -5.11
C SER A 364 -2.96 17.05 -4.96
N VAL A 365 -2.61 16.56 -3.77
CA VAL A 365 -1.30 15.97 -3.49
C VAL A 365 -1.50 14.60 -2.88
N GLU A 366 -0.89 13.60 -3.49
CA GLU A 366 -0.86 12.22 -2.99
C GLU A 366 0.49 11.94 -2.33
N PRO A 367 0.52 11.59 -1.03
CA PRO A 367 1.76 11.24 -0.34
C PRO A 367 2.24 9.84 -0.74
N CYS A 368 3.54 9.71 -1.02
CA CYS A 368 4.21 8.44 -1.29
C CYS A 368 5.28 8.21 -0.20
N TYR A 369 4.86 8.03 1.04
CA TYR A 369 5.76 8.02 2.20
C TYR A 369 6.19 6.61 2.59
N THR A 370 7.45 6.46 2.98
CA THR A 370 8.00 5.16 3.44
C THR A 370 8.67 5.25 4.81
N TYR A 371 8.71 6.46 5.40
CA TYR A 371 9.37 6.69 6.68
C TYR A 371 8.81 7.90 7.44
N PHE A 372 9.02 7.96 8.75
CA PHE A 372 8.56 9.04 9.61
C PHE A 372 9.07 10.44 9.21
N GLY A 373 8.20 11.44 9.37
CA GLY A 373 8.55 12.86 9.30
C GLY A 373 8.59 13.46 7.88
N GLN A 374 8.04 12.76 6.88
CA GLN A 374 7.71 13.38 5.60
C GLN A 374 6.55 14.36 5.78
N LYS A 375 6.56 15.48 5.06
CA LYS A 375 5.45 16.43 5.06
C LYS A 375 5.29 17.07 3.70
N VAL A 376 4.05 17.28 3.29
CA VAL A 376 3.67 18.23 2.24
C VAL A 376 2.63 19.18 2.82
N LYS A 377 2.82 20.49 2.63
CA LYS A 377 2.03 21.54 3.24
C LYS A 377 1.53 22.50 2.17
N PHE A 378 0.23 22.74 2.18
CA PHE A 378 -0.40 23.77 1.37
C PHE A 378 0.15 25.16 1.74
N VAL A 379 0.43 25.98 0.73
CA VAL A 379 0.79 27.40 0.89
C VAL A 379 -0.26 28.27 0.21
N SER A 380 -0.56 27.97 -1.06
CA SER A 380 -1.57 28.62 -1.88
C SER A 380 -2.11 27.62 -2.91
N PRO A 381 -3.19 27.95 -3.66
CA PRO A 381 -3.71 27.06 -4.70
C PRO A 381 -2.69 26.65 -5.77
N ASN A 382 -1.58 27.38 -5.92
CA ASN A 382 -0.53 27.12 -6.90
C ASN A 382 0.83 26.79 -6.27
N GLU A 383 0.92 26.64 -4.95
CA GLU A 383 2.18 26.36 -4.24
C GLU A 383 2.00 25.38 -3.08
N TYR A 384 2.90 24.41 -3.01
CA TYR A 384 3.09 23.54 -1.85
C TYR A 384 4.54 23.52 -1.42
N ASN A 385 4.77 23.49 -0.10
CA ASN A 385 6.06 23.19 0.48
C ASN A 385 6.15 21.72 0.84
N PHE A 386 7.31 21.10 0.64
CA PHE A 386 7.56 19.73 1.04
C PHE A 386 8.83 19.60 1.87
N LYS A 387 8.84 18.58 2.72
CA LYS A 387 9.97 18.15 3.50
C LYS A 387 10.05 16.63 3.44
N PHE A 388 11.12 16.11 2.85
CA PHE A 388 11.36 14.68 2.75
C PHE A 388 12.60 14.27 3.54
N LYS A 389 12.49 13.18 4.31
CA LYS A 389 13.56 12.63 5.14
C LYS A 389 14.08 11.33 4.55
N ILE A 390 15.24 11.37 3.91
CA ILE A 390 15.86 10.21 3.27
C ILE A 390 16.76 9.49 4.26
N GLN A 391 16.51 8.20 4.45
CA GLN A 391 17.43 7.33 5.17
C GLN A 391 18.65 6.98 4.31
N PRO A 392 19.86 6.96 4.87
CA PRO A 392 21.03 6.49 4.15
C PRO A 392 20.89 5.04 3.69
N ARG A 393 21.56 4.70 2.59
CA ARG A 393 21.65 3.31 2.15
C ARG A 393 22.76 2.61 2.92
N THR A 394 22.43 2.12 4.11
CA THR A 394 23.21 1.09 4.81
C THR A 394 22.80 -0.29 4.29
N PRO A 395 23.66 -1.32 4.41
CA PRO A 395 23.22 -2.69 4.20
C PRO A 395 22.07 -2.91 5.18
N LEU A 396 20.89 -3.17 4.64
CA LEU A 396 19.72 -3.47 5.45
C LEU A 396 19.99 -4.80 6.16
N ASP A 397 19.60 -4.88 7.44
CA ASP A 397 19.55 -6.18 8.11
C ASP A 397 18.58 -7.12 7.36
N PRO A 398 18.72 -8.45 7.47
CA PRO A 398 17.93 -9.38 6.66
C PRO A 398 16.40 -9.18 6.78
N LEU A 399 15.90 -8.79 7.95
CA LEU A 399 14.49 -8.52 8.19
C LEU A 399 14.04 -7.23 7.48
N THR A 400 14.83 -6.15 7.54
CA THR A 400 14.48 -4.92 6.80
C THR A 400 14.53 -5.09 5.29
N THR A 401 15.45 -5.91 4.79
CA THR A 401 15.53 -6.21 3.34
C THR A 401 14.27 -6.90 2.82
N GLN A 402 13.56 -7.64 3.67
CA GLN A 402 12.34 -8.37 3.32
C GLN A 402 11.10 -7.48 3.31
N HIS A 403 10.96 -6.62 4.33
CA HIS A 403 9.72 -5.87 4.54
C HIS A 403 9.80 -4.40 4.05
N HIS A 404 10.99 -3.85 3.78
CA HIS A 404 11.18 -2.50 3.27
C HIS A 404 11.95 -2.51 1.95
N ARG A 405 11.21 -2.72 0.86
CA ARG A 405 11.77 -2.97 -0.49
C ARG A 405 12.53 -1.78 -1.07
N THR A 406 12.13 -0.55 -0.74
CA THR A 406 12.75 0.66 -1.29
C THR A 406 12.81 1.79 -0.27
N ASN A 407 13.92 2.52 -0.26
CA ASN A 407 14.03 3.81 0.44
C ASN A 407 13.45 4.96 -0.42
N LEU A 408 12.68 4.65 -1.45
CA LEU A 408 12.09 5.65 -2.34
C LEU A 408 10.83 6.21 -1.70
N GLN A 409 10.67 7.52 -1.79
CA GLN A 409 9.49 8.24 -1.27
C GLN A 409 9.32 9.57 -1.97
N GLY A 410 8.18 10.22 -1.77
CA GLY A 410 7.94 11.57 -2.23
C GLY A 410 6.46 11.91 -2.25
N ALA A 411 6.01 12.55 -3.32
CA ALA A 411 4.61 12.92 -3.51
C ALA A 411 4.27 13.09 -4.99
N ILE A 412 2.99 12.96 -5.31
CA ILE A 412 2.43 13.23 -6.64
C ILE A 412 1.58 14.48 -6.55
N PHE A 413 1.82 15.42 -7.45
CA PHE A 413 1.07 16.67 -7.57
C PHE A 413 0.16 16.57 -8.79
N GLU A 414 -1.15 16.63 -8.57
CA GLU A 414 -2.12 16.79 -9.66
C GLU A 414 -2.35 18.27 -9.90
N ILE A 415 -2.14 18.73 -11.13
CA ILE A 415 -2.23 20.14 -11.48
C ILE A 415 -3.17 20.34 -12.67
N LYS A 416 -3.80 21.51 -12.73
CA LYS A 416 -4.56 21.99 -13.87
C LYS A 416 -4.04 23.36 -14.29
N ALA A 417 -3.46 23.43 -15.48
CA ALA A 417 -2.75 24.61 -15.96
C ALA A 417 -2.69 24.65 -17.49
N HIS A 418 -2.27 25.78 -18.05
CA HIS A 418 -2.01 25.88 -19.49
C HIS A 418 -0.72 25.12 -19.83
N PRO A 419 -0.61 24.51 -21.03
CA PRO A 419 0.63 23.83 -21.44
C PRO A 419 1.89 24.72 -21.37
N GLU A 420 1.74 26.02 -21.56
CA GLU A 420 2.85 26.98 -21.52
C GLU A 420 3.13 27.51 -20.09
N SER A 421 2.31 27.16 -19.09
CA SER A 421 2.54 27.54 -17.70
C SER A 421 3.85 26.96 -17.17
N SER A 422 4.59 27.77 -16.42
CA SER A 422 5.87 27.37 -15.81
C SER A 422 5.64 26.60 -14.53
N ILE A 423 6.42 25.53 -14.35
CA ILE A 423 6.50 24.71 -13.14
C ILE A 423 7.87 24.98 -12.52
N THR A 424 7.87 25.42 -11.26
CA THR A 424 9.10 25.68 -10.50
C THR A 424 9.20 24.71 -9.34
N ILE A 425 10.28 23.93 -9.30
CA ILE A 425 10.63 23.05 -8.20
C ILE A 425 11.91 23.56 -7.57
N GLN A 426 11.83 24.00 -6.32
CA GLN A 426 12.99 24.40 -5.54
C GLN A 426 13.31 23.32 -4.52
N VAL A 427 14.58 22.93 -4.42
CA VAL A 427 15.09 22.00 -3.41
C VAL A 427 16.39 22.58 -2.88
N ASN A 428 16.40 22.95 -1.61
CA ASN A 428 17.53 23.66 -1.00
C ASN A 428 17.96 24.87 -1.87
N ALA A 429 19.19 24.86 -2.39
CA ALA A 429 19.74 25.92 -3.24
C ALA A 429 19.59 25.66 -4.76
N LYS A 430 19.01 24.53 -5.18
CA LYS A 430 18.77 24.22 -6.60
C LYS A 430 17.33 24.56 -6.97
N THR A 431 17.16 25.25 -8.08
CA THR A 431 15.86 25.55 -8.68
C THR A 431 15.81 24.93 -10.07
N LEU A 432 14.70 24.24 -10.35
CA LEU A 432 14.39 23.68 -11.64
C LEU A 432 13.11 24.33 -12.15
N GLU A 433 13.16 24.89 -13.35
CA GLU A 433 12.03 25.57 -13.97
C GLU A 433 11.84 25.06 -15.40
N PHE A 434 10.60 24.75 -15.78
CA PHE A 434 10.24 24.21 -17.09
C PHE A 434 8.75 24.42 -17.36
N SER A 435 8.34 24.46 -18.62
CA SER A 435 6.91 24.52 -18.95
C SER A 435 6.22 23.17 -18.74
N LEU A 436 4.91 23.19 -18.51
CA LEU A 436 4.09 21.98 -18.43
C LEU A 436 4.19 21.12 -19.70
N LYS A 437 4.23 21.74 -20.88
CA LYS A 437 4.43 21.06 -22.16
C LYS A 437 5.75 20.28 -22.21
N ASP A 438 6.83 20.88 -21.71
CA ASP A 438 8.13 20.18 -21.59
C ASP A 438 8.08 19.08 -20.51
N ALA A 439 7.25 19.23 -19.47
CA ALA A 439 7.06 18.23 -18.42
C ALA A 439 6.45 16.92 -18.94
N ILE A 440 5.55 16.99 -19.93
CA ILE A 440 4.91 15.82 -20.53
C ILE A 440 5.91 14.96 -21.30
N GLU A 441 6.86 15.59 -21.97
CA GLU A 441 7.81 14.91 -22.83
C GLU A 441 9.06 14.40 -22.09
N ARG A 442 9.44 15.05 -20.98
CA ARG A 442 10.75 14.86 -20.35
C ARG A 442 10.69 14.63 -18.86
N GLU A 443 11.50 13.67 -18.41
CA GLU A 443 11.88 13.54 -17.00
C GLU A 443 13.06 14.45 -16.68
N ARG A 444 13.19 14.81 -15.40
CA ARG A 444 14.32 15.60 -14.90
C ARG A 444 14.85 15.01 -13.61
N LEU A 445 16.07 15.39 -13.30
CA LEU A 445 16.78 14.97 -12.10
C LEU A 445 17.41 16.17 -11.44
N ILE A 446 17.10 16.39 -10.16
CA ILE A 446 17.81 17.34 -9.32
C ILE A 446 18.87 16.54 -8.57
N ALA A 447 20.14 16.79 -8.85
CA ALA A 447 21.27 16.18 -8.16
C ALA A 447 22.02 17.23 -7.33
N LEU A 448 22.18 16.97 -6.03
CA LEU A 448 22.91 17.84 -5.12
C LEU A 448 24.42 17.51 -5.15
N THR A 449 25.04 17.58 -6.32
CA THR A 449 26.46 17.21 -6.54
C THR A 449 27.44 18.13 -5.83
N ASP A 450 27.14 19.43 -5.74
CA ASP A 450 27.98 20.37 -4.99
C ASP A 450 27.98 20.05 -3.49
N GLU A 451 26.83 19.60 -2.96
CA GLU A 451 26.75 19.09 -1.59
C GLU A 451 27.56 17.80 -1.44
N ALA A 452 27.51 16.89 -2.42
CA ALA A 452 28.28 15.65 -2.38
C ALA A 452 29.79 15.90 -2.28
N LYS A 453 30.31 16.92 -2.98
CA LYS A 453 31.73 17.33 -2.90
C LYS A 453 32.11 17.76 -1.47
N LEU A 454 31.28 18.59 -0.85
CA LEU A 454 31.47 19.04 0.54
C LEU A 454 31.43 17.86 1.50
N VAL A 455 30.43 16.98 1.37
CA VAL A 455 30.29 15.80 2.23
C VAL A 455 31.49 14.86 2.08
N ILE A 456 32.03 14.66 0.87
CA ILE A 456 33.23 13.85 0.65
C ILE A 456 34.46 14.52 1.28
N GLN A 457 34.63 15.82 1.08
CA GLN A 457 35.73 16.57 1.70
C GLN A 457 35.66 16.49 3.24
N ASP A 458 34.48 16.63 3.83
CA ASP A 458 34.28 16.55 5.27
C ASP A 458 34.54 15.14 5.84
N ASN A 459 34.17 14.09 5.10
CA ASN A 459 34.30 12.71 5.57
C ASN A 459 35.68 12.09 5.31
N PHE A 460 36.39 12.53 4.27
CA PHE A 460 37.63 11.90 3.80
C PHE A 460 38.81 12.86 3.69
N GLY A 461 38.61 14.17 3.85
CA GLY A 461 39.67 15.17 3.69
C GLY A 461 40.12 15.39 2.24
N LEU A 462 39.41 14.82 1.26
CA LEU A 462 39.76 14.89 -0.15
C LEU A 462 39.04 16.05 -0.83
N ARG A 463 39.82 16.97 -1.42
CA ARG A 463 39.28 18.02 -2.27
C ARG A 463 38.89 17.47 -3.63
N PRO A 464 37.97 18.12 -4.37
CA PRO A 464 37.53 17.64 -5.67
C PRO A 464 38.66 17.39 -6.68
N GLU A 465 39.73 18.18 -6.63
CA GLU A 465 40.87 18.09 -7.53
C GLU A 465 41.79 16.89 -7.24
N GLU A 466 41.66 16.28 -6.06
CA GLU A 466 42.45 15.12 -5.61
C GLU A 466 41.79 13.79 -6.00
N ILE A 467 40.61 13.84 -6.62
CA ILE A 467 39.81 12.68 -7.01
C ILE A 467 39.90 12.50 -8.53
N GLU A 468 40.53 11.40 -8.95
CA GLU A 468 40.71 11.08 -10.37
C GLU A 468 39.37 10.79 -11.09
N ASN A 469 38.49 10.01 -10.47
CA ASN A 469 37.18 9.69 -11.05
C ASN A 469 36.05 10.55 -10.43
N PRO A 470 35.52 11.55 -11.17
CA PRO A 470 34.47 12.44 -10.66
C PRO A 470 33.10 11.78 -10.48
N ASP A 471 32.89 10.55 -10.97
CA ASP A 471 31.64 9.81 -10.80
C ASP A 471 31.28 9.64 -9.32
N ILE A 472 32.27 9.64 -8.42
CA ILE A 472 32.05 9.51 -6.98
C ILE A 472 31.11 10.59 -6.43
N PHE A 473 31.17 11.82 -6.98
CA PHE A 473 30.27 12.91 -6.59
C PHE A 473 28.86 12.64 -7.06
N TRP A 474 28.70 12.12 -8.29
CA TRP A 474 27.39 11.75 -8.81
C TRP A 474 26.80 10.59 -8.03
N HIS A 475 27.53 9.50 -7.84
CA HIS A 475 27.07 8.30 -7.14
C HIS A 475 26.59 8.62 -5.72
N ASN A 476 27.26 9.55 -5.02
CA ASN A 476 26.94 9.92 -3.66
C ASN A 476 26.14 11.22 -3.53
N ALA A 477 25.69 11.84 -4.63
CA ALA A 477 24.75 12.95 -4.55
C ALA A 477 23.38 12.47 -4.08
N TRP A 478 22.75 13.25 -3.19
CA TRP A 478 21.32 13.17 -2.96
C TRP A 478 20.59 13.57 -4.24
N LYS A 479 19.59 12.77 -4.65
CA LYS A 479 18.87 13.02 -5.91
C LYS A 479 17.36 12.98 -5.72
N ILE A 480 16.69 13.82 -6.50
CA ILE A 480 15.24 13.84 -6.67
C ILE A 480 14.91 13.69 -8.14
N ARG A 481 14.16 12.65 -8.48
CA ARG A 481 13.57 12.46 -9.80
C ARG A 481 12.27 13.25 -9.89
N VAL A 482 12.12 13.98 -10.97
CA VAL A 482 10.88 14.60 -11.42
C VAL A 482 10.39 13.81 -12.62
N SER A 483 9.34 13.02 -12.43
CA SER A 483 8.79 12.14 -13.46
C SER A 483 8.11 12.97 -14.56
N LYS A 484 7.89 12.37 -15.74
CA LYS A 484 7.07 12.98 -16.78
C LYS A 484 5.70 13.34 -16.20
N ALA A 485 5.15 14.45 -16.65
CA ALA A 485 3.76 14.78 -16.40
C ALA A 485 2.88 13.77 -17.15
N VAL A 486 1.98 13.11 -16.42
CA VAL A 486 1.04 12.15 -16.97
C VAL A 486 -0.30 12.86 -17.22
N PRO A 487 -0.75 13.01 -18.47
CA PRO A 487 -2.05 13.62 -18.78
C PRO A 487 -3.25 12.80 -18.29
N PHE A 488 -4.37 13.47 -18.00
CA PHE A 488 -5.60 12.86 -17.47
C PHE A 488 -6.09 11.64 -18.25
N GLU A 489 -6.11 11.71 -19.57
CA GLU A 489 -6.51 10.60 -20.45
C GLU A 489 -5.57 9.38 -20.40
N ARG A 490 -4.40 9.53 -19.78
CA ARG A 490 -3.44 8.44 -19.57
C ARG A 490 -3.58 7.78 -18.20
N TYR A 491 -4.06 8.51 -17.19
CA TYR A 491 -4.31 7.99 -15.85
C TYR A 491 -5.80 7.84 -15.50
N HIS A 492 -6.72 8.09 -16.43
CA HIS A 492 -8.16 7.85 -16.28
C HIS A 492 -8.69 6.99 -17.43
N ALA A 493 -9.51 5.99 -17.10
CA ALA A 493 -10.16 5.15 -18.09
C ALA A 493 -11.54 4.67 -17.62
N LYS A 494 -12.45 4.51 -18.59
CA LYS A 494 -13.76 3.87 -18.43
C LYS A 494 -13.86 2.70 -19.38
N VAL A 495 -14.24 1.54 -18.85
CA VAL A 495 -14.37 0.28 -19.59
C VAL A 495 -15.78 -0.25 -19.37
N ASN A 496 -16.47 -0.56 -20.46
CA ASN A 496 -17.71 -1.33 -20.46
C ASN A 496 -17.47 -2.62 -21.26
N TYR A 497 -17.90 -3.75 -20.70
CA TYR A 497 -17.77 -5.06 -21.32
C TYR A 497 -18.98 -5.92 -20.97
N ILE A 498 -19.58 -6.57 -21.97
CA ILE A 498 -20.66 -7.52 -21.76
C ILE A 498 -20.06 -8.91 -21.90
N ASP A 499 -20.16 -9.72 -20.84
CA ASP A 499 -19.83 -11.14 -20.91
C ASP A 499 -21.03 -11.91 -21.45
N ASP A 500 -20.88 -12.41 -22.68
CA ASP A 500 -21.88 -13.19 -23.39
C ASP A 500 -21.85 -14.69 -23.02
N GLU A 501 -20.84 -15.14 -22.27
CA GLU A 501 -20.71 -16.54 -21.85
C GLU A 501 -21.51 -16.82 -20.57
N ASN A 502 -22.80 -17.10 -20.74
CA ASN A 502 -23.64 -17.60 -19.65
C ASN A 502 -23.26 -19.04 -19.31
N GLN A 503 -22.48 -19.23 -18.24
CA GLN A 503 -22.24 -20.52 -17.63
C GLN A 503 -23.30 -20.78 -16.56
N GLU A 504 -23.88 -21.98 -16.56
CA GLU A 504 -24.77 -22.43 -15.49
C GLU A 504 -23.98 -22.50 -14.17
N GLY A 505 -24.58 -21.97 -13.09
CA GLY A 505 -23.95 -21.94 -11.77
C GLY A 505 -23.53 -20.53 -11.32
N GLU A 506 -22.67 -20.49 -10.31
CA GLU A 506 -22.12 -19.26 -9.75
C GLU A 506 -20.76 -18.97 -10.39
N SER A 507 -20.54 -17.73 -10.81
CA SER A 507 -19.24 -17.22 -11.26
C SER A 507 -18.83 -16.02 -10.41
N TYR A 508 -17.53 -15.86 -10.20
CA TYR A 508 -16.99 -14.65 -9.59
C TYR A 508 -16.20 -13.84 -10.60
N TYR A 509 -16.30 -12.52 -10.47
CA TYR A 509 -15.59 -11.56 -11.31
C TYR A 509 -14.79 -10.61 -10.43
N TYR A 510 -13.54 -10.32 -10.79
CA TYR A 510 -12.79 -9.22 -10.19
C TYR A 510 -11.95 -8.50 -11.25
N VAL A 511 -11.52 -7.28 -10.91
CA VAL A 511 -10.74 -6.42 -11.78
C VAL A 511 -9.31 -6.31 -11.28
N ARG A 512 -8.36 -6.37 -12.21
CA ARG A 512 -6.95 -6.08 -11.96
C ARG A 512 -6.51 -4.87 -12.80
N VAL A 513 -5.91 -3.88 -12.16
CA VAL A 513 -5.35 -2.69 -12.81
C VAL A 513 -3.83 -2.76 -12.74
N ILE A 514 -3.15 -2.41 -13.83
CA ILE A 514 -1.70 -2.34 -13.93
C ILE A 514 -1.30 -0.96 -14.44
N GLN A 515 -0.39 -0.29 -13.74
CA GLN A 515 0.21 0.96 -14.15
C GLN A 515 1.62 0.77 -14.71
N SER A 516 2.09 1.70 -15.53
CA SER A 516 3.42 1.66 -16.16
C SER A 516 4.58 1.66 -15.17
N ASN A 517 4.36 2.17 -13.97
CA ASN A 517 5.33 2.16 -12.88
C ASN A 517 5.32 0.85 -12.05
N GLY A 518 4.55 -0.14 -12.48
CA GLY A 518 4.40 -1.45 -11.84
C GLY A 518 3.46 -1.47 -10.64
N GLN A 519 2.84 -0.35 -10.27
CA GLN A 519 1.80 -0.33 -9.24
C GLN A 519 0.50 -0.95 -9.76
N MET A 520 -0.22 -1.64 -8.88
CA MET A 520 -1.40 -2.43 -9.23
C MET A 520 -2.54 -2.23 -8.25
N ALA A 521 -3.76 -2.55 -8.71
CA ALA A 521 -4.96 -2.64 -7.87
C ALA A 521 -5.76 -3.91 -8.17
N TRP A 522 -6.45 -4.44 -7.17
CA TRP A 522 -7.36 -5.59 -7.27
C TRP A 522 -8.68 -5.27 -6.58
N SER A 523 -9.79 -5.30 -7.32
CA SER A 523 -11.12 -5.15 -6.72
C SER A 523 -11.47 -6.34 -5.84
N SER A 524 -12.36 -6.15 -4.85
CA SER A 524 -13.11 -7.29 -4.34
C SER A 524 -13.94 -7.95 -5.45
N PRO A 525 -14.23 -9.26 -5.37
CA PRO A 525 -15.02 -9.92 -6.38
C PRO A 525 -16.51 -9.55 -6.29
N ILE A 526 -17.22 -9.79 -7.39
CA ILE A 526 -18.68 -9.82 -7.47
C ILE A 526 -19.08 -11.23 -7.88
N TRP A 527 -20.03 -11.83 -7.16
CA TRP A 527 -20.53 -13.18 -7.46
C TRP A 527 -21.90 -13.12 -8.11
N ILE A 528 -22.05 -13.86 -9.21
CA ILE A 528 -23.30 -13.91 -9.99
C ILE A 528 -23.71 -15.37 -10.12
N LYS A 529 -24.89 -15.70 -9.60
CA LYS A 529 -25.57 -16.95 -9.86
C LYS A 529 -26.51 -16.79 -11.05
N ASN A 530 -26.17 -17.42 -12.16
CA ASN A 530 -27.00 -17.38 -13.37
C ASN A 530 -28.23 -18.28 -13.19
N LEU A 531 -29.41 -17.69 -13.34
CA LEU A 531 -30.69 -18.39 -13.32
C LEU A 531 -31.10 -18.65 -14.77
N ILE A 532 -31.21 -19.93 -15.16
CA ILE A 532 -31.71 -20.32 -16.49
C ILE A 532 -33.20 -19.99 -16.62
#